data_AF-A0A7W8EKZ2-F1
#
_entry.id   AF-A0A7W8EKZ2-F1
#
_cell.length_a   1.000
_cell.length_b   1.000
_cell.length_c   1.000
_cell.angle_alpha   90.00
_cell.angle_beta   90.00
_cell.angle_gamma   90.00
#
_symmetry.space_group_name_H-M   'P 1'
#
loop_
_entity.id
_entity.type
_entity.pdbx_description
1 polymer ?
#
loop_
_entity_poly.entity_id
_entity_poly.type
_entity_poly.pdbx_seq_one_letter_code
_entity_poly.pdbx_strand_id
1 'polypeptide(L)' 'MNIRVIASPDGTVLWASGALPGKTHDLTAARVWGILREREKTGILTTRAPRPPS' A
#
# COMPACT_ATOMS: atom_id res chain seq x y z
N MET A 1 1.05 11.79 -0.78
CA MET A 1 1.72 13.10 -0.92
C MET A 1 3.21 12.85 -1.05
N ASN A 2 3.85 13.33 -2.12
CA ASN A 2 5.29 13.17 -2.33
C ASN A 2 5.95 14.55 -2.22
N ILE A 3 6.88 14.72 -1.28
CA ILE A 3 7.62 15.97 -1.07
C ILE A 3 9.10 15.68 -0.99
N ARG A 4 9.91 16.63 -1.46
CA ARG A 4 11.37 16.58 -1.31
C ARG A 4 11.80 17.61 -0.30
N VAL A 5 12.74 17.23 0.56
CA VAL A 5 13.27 18.05 1.64
C VAL A 5 14.79 18.06 1.58
N ILE A 6 15.38 19.23 1.78
CA ILE A 6 16.81 19.39 2.04
C ILE A 6 16.92 19.86 3.49
N ALA A 7 17.69 19.12 4.31
CA ALA A 7 17.93 19.44 5.70
C ALA A 7 19.43 19.48 5.99
N SER A 8 19.81 20.38 6.90
CA SER A 8 21.13 20.38 7.52
C SER A 8 21.34 19.10 8.35
N PRO A 9 22.60 18.71 8.64
CA PRO A 9 22.89 17.53 9.46
C PRO A 9 22.33 17.59 10.89
N ASP A 10 22.07 18.80 11.42
CA ASP A 10 21.42 19.03 12.71
C ASP A 10 19.88 18.87 12.67
N GLY A 11 19.32 18.57 11.49
CA GLY A 11 17.89 18.37 11.26
C GLY A 11 17.13 19.64 10.85
N THR A 12 17.79 20.79 10.73
CA THR A 12 17.13 22.03 10.30
C THR A 12 16.70 21.93 8.83
N VAL A 13 15.41 22.16 8.55
CA VAL A 13 14.89 22.18 7.17
C VAL A 13 15.36 23.45 6.46
N LEU A 14 16.13 23.29 5.39
CA LEU A 14 16.64 24.39 4.58
C LEU A 14 15.71 24.70 3.39
N TRP A 15 15.03 23.67 2.88
CA TRP A 15 14.10 23.81 1.77
C TRP A 15 13.11 22.63 1.70
N ALA A 16 11.89 22.92 1.27
CA ALA A 16 10.89 21.92 0.94
C ALA A 16 10.23 22.24 -0.40
N SER A 17 10.00 21.21 -1.22
CA SER A 17 9.19 21.36 -2.42
C SER A 17 7.70 21.50 -2.08
N GLY A 18 6.92 22.12 -2.98
CA GLY A 18 5.48 21.88 -3.01
C GLY A 18 5.16 20.38 -3.23
N ALA A 19 3.89 20.01 -3.07
CA ALA A 19 3.46 18.64 -3.34
C ALA A 19 3.79 18.26 -4.78
N LEU A 20 4.71 17.31 -4.95
CA LEU A 20 5.08 16.81 -6.26
C LEU A 20 4.01 15.83 -6.73
N PRO A 21 3.73 15.77 -8.05
CA PRO A 21 2.96 14.69 -8.64
C PRO A 21 3.67 13.36 -8.35
N GLY A 22 3.26 12.70 -7.28
CA GLY A 22 3.62 11.33 -7.04
C GLY A 22 2.76 10.45 -7.93
N LYS A 23 3.35 9.39 -8.48
CA LYS A 23 2.59 8.14 -8.57
C LYS A 23 2.17 7.83 -7.14
N THR A 24 0.96 8.23 -6.75
CA THR A 24 0.33 7.70 -5.54
C THR A 24 0.24 6.22 -5.78
N HIS A 25 1.21 5.46 -5.28
CA HIS A 25 1.06 4.02 -5.24
C HIS A 25 -0.09 3.81 -4.27
N ASP A 26 -1.25 3.40 -4.78
CA ASP A 26 -2.38 3.08 -3.93
C ASP A 26 -1.97 1.84 -3.14
N LEU A 27 -1.48 2.06 -1.93
CA LEU A 27 -1.03 1.00 -1.03
C LEU A 27 -2.19 0.07 -0.68
N THR A 28 -3.44 0.55 -0.77
CA THR A 28 -4.64 -0.28 -0.63
C THR A 28 -4.76 -1.24 -1.80
N ALA A 29 -4.72 -0.73 -3.04
CA ALA A 29 -4.72 -1.58 -4.23
C ALA A 29 -3.52 -2.53 -4.24
N ALA A 30 -2.31 -2.05 -3.93
CA ALA A 30 -1.10 -2.88 -3.87
C ALA A 30 -1.22 -4.00 -2.83
N ARG A 31 -1.83 -3.72 -1.66
CA ARG A 31 -2.11 -4.72 -0.64
C ARG A 31 -3.19 -5.72 -1.07
N VAL A 32 -4.29 -5.26 -1.66
CA VAL A 32 -5.36 -6.14 -2.17
C VAL A 32 -4.80 -7.10 -3.22
N TRP A 33 -4.11 -6.57 -4.23
CA TRP A 33 -3.51 -7.38 -5.29
C TRP A 33 -2.39 -8.27 -4.78
N GLY A 34 -1.60 -7.81 -3.81
CA GLY A 34 -0.58 -8.63 -3.15
C GLY A 34 -1.18 -9.86 -2.44
N ILE A 35 -2.24 -9.66 -1.66
CA ILE A 35 -2.95 -10.76 -0.98
C ILE A 35 -3.56 -11.73 -1.99
N LEU A 36 -4.23 -11.23 -3.03
CA LEU A 36 -4.83 -12.07 -4.07
C LEU A 36 -3.79 -12.93 -4.77
N ARG A 37 -2.64 -12.36 -5.16
CA ARG A 37 -1.55 -13.12 -5.79
C ARG A 37 -0.94 -14.17 -4.87
N GLU A 38 -0.73 -13.87 -3.60
CA GLU A 38 -0.22 -14.88 -2.67
C GLU A 38 -1.22 -16.02 -2.43
N ARG A 39 -2.53 -15.74 -2.49
CA ARG A 39 -3.57 -16.78 -2.43
C ARG A 39 -3.59 -17.67 -3.66
N GLU A 40 -3.48 -17.09 -4.85
CA GLU A 40 -3.39 -17.86 -6.10
C GLU A 40 -2.18 -18.81 -6.08
N LYS A 41 -1.02 -18.32 -5.61
CA LYS A 41 0.19 -19.14 -5.46
C LYS A 41 0.02 -20.30 -4.47
N THR A 42 -0.74 -20.10 -3.41
CA THR A 42 -0.91 -21.08 -2.32
C THR A 42 -2.12 -22.00 -2.52
N GLY A 43 -2.93 -21.78 -3.55
CA GLY A 43 -4.10 -22.61 -3.85
C GLY A 43 -5.27 -22.46 -2.87
N ILE A 44 -5.31 -21.36 -2.10
CA ILE A 44 -6.32 -21.16 -1.04
C ILE A 44 -7.65 -20.67 -1.63
N LEU A 45 -8.49 -21.62 -2.03
CA LEU A 45 -9.92 -21.40 -2.34
C LEU A 45 -10.70 -21.26 -1.03
N THR A 46 -11.36 -20.12 -0.81
CA THR A 46 -12.30 -19.98 0.31
C THR A 46 -13.48 -20.91 0.08
N THR A 47 -13.57 -21.99 0.85
CA THR A 47 -14.80 -22.74 1.05
C THR A 47 -15.65 -21.94 2.03
N ARG A 48 -16.69 -21.26 1.52
CA ARG A 48 -17.81 -20.84 2.37
C ARG A 48 -18.40 -22.12 2.95
N ALA A 49 -18.32 -22.32 4.26
CA ALA A 49 -18.96 -23.45 4.92
C ALA A 49 -20.45 -23.49 4.52
N PRO A 50 -21.01 -24.66 4.16
CA PRO A 50 -22.42 -24.75 3.80
C PRO A 50 -23.26 -24.26 4.97
N ARG A 51 -24.24 -23.40 4.68
CA ARG A 51 -25.23 -22.95 5.65
C ARG A 51 -25.95 -24.19 6.19
N PRO A 52 -26.00 -24.43 7.52
CA PRO A 52 -26.77 -25.56 8.04
C PRO A 52 -28.25 -25.41 7.66
N PRO A 53 -28.95 -26.51 7.34
CA PRO A 53 -30.38 -26.46 7.12
C PRO A 53 -31.11 -26.06 8.42
N SER A 54 -32.17 -25.26 8.25
CA SER A 54 -33.10 -24.82 9.30
C SER A 54 -33.94 -25.96 9.85
#